data_AF-A0A5C7QWK8-F1
#
_entry.id   AF-A0A5C7QWK8-F1
#
_cell.length_a   1.000
_cell.length_b   1.000
_cell.length_c   1.000
_cell.angle_alpha   90.00
_cell.angle_beta   90.00
_cell.angle_gamma   90.00
#
_symmetry.space_group_name_H-M   'P 1'
#
loop_
_entity.id
_entity.type
_entity.pdbx_description
1 polymer ?
#
loop_
_entity_poly.entity_id
_entity_poly.type
_entity_poly.pdbx_seq_one_letter_code
_entity_poly.pdbx_strand_id
1 'polypeptide(L)'
;MKLLLKFNLVFVLIFLLGLVATGAMTRRMLEHNAQQETLQQARLLLEKALAVRSYTSTQVAPLLETQMKYAFLPQSVPAFSATEVLAKLQKNHPEYAYKEATLNPTNPRDRAVEWEADVIAEFR
;
A
#
# COMPACT_ATOMS: atom_id res chain seq x y z
N MET A 1 27.34 27.03 47.91
CA MET A 1 27.09 27.25 46.46
C MET A 1 27.73 26.21 45.54
N LYS A 2 29.01 25.81 45.70
CA LYS A 2 29.66 24.82 44.80
C LYS A 2 29.07 23.40 44.80
N LEU A 3 28.46 22.95 45.91
CA LEU A 3 27.89 21.60 46.01
C LEU A 3 26.55 21.48 45.26
N LEU A 4 25.65 22.45 45.44
CA LEU A 4 24.36 22.53 44.73
C LEU A 4 24.55 22.55 43.21
N LEU A 5 25.54 23.28 42.71
CA LEU A 5 25.86 23.32 41.28
C LEU A 5 26.22 21.92 40.74
N LYS A 6 27.06 21.17 41.47
CA LYS A 6 27.46 19.80 41.08
C LYS A 6 26.26 18.85 41.04
N PHE A 7 25.39 18.90 42.04
CA PHE A 7 24.18 18.08 42.07
C PHE A 7 23.24 18.41 40.92
N ASN A 8 22.98 19.69 40.66
CA ASN A 8 22.12 20.09 39.54
C ASN A 8 22.71 19.67 38.19
N LEU A 9 24.03 19.73 38.02
CA LEU A 9 24.69 19.30 36.78
C LEU A 9 24.51 17.79 36.54
N VAL A 10 24.61 16.98 37.60
CA VAL A 10 24.32 15.55 37.54
C VAL A 10 22.83 15.32 37.20
N PHE A 11 21.91 16.04 37.82
CA PHE A 11 20.48 15.93 37.51
C PHE A 11 20.17 16.29 36.05
N VAL A 12 20.74 17.38 35.53
CA VAL A 12 20.59 17.76 34.12
C VAL A 12 21.14 16.69 33.21
N LEU A 13 22.30 16.11 33.52
CA LEU A 13 22.89 15.06 32.71
C LEU A 13 22.03 13.79 32.68
N ILE A 14 21.54 13.34 33.84
CA ILE A 14 20.62 12.19 33.94
C ILE A 14 19.33 12.48 33.17
N PHE A 15 18.78 13.69 33.31
CA PHE A 15 17.57 14.11 32.60
C PHE A 15 17.77 14.10 31.09
N LEU A 16 18.88 14.65 30.60
CA LEU A 16 19.22 14.63 29.17
C LEU A 16 19.40 13.21 28.65
N LEU A 17 20.06 12.33 29.39
CA LEU A 17 20.21 10.92 29.02
C LEU A 17 18.85 10.22 28.93
N GLY A 18 17.98 10.43 29.93
CA GLY A 18 16.63 9.87 29.93
C GLY A 18 15.79 10.39 28.76
N LEU A 19 15.88 11.68 28.46
CA LEU A 19 15.18 12.32 27.36
C LEU A 19 15.66 11.80 26.00
N VAL A 20 16.97 11.66 25.80
CA VAL A 20 17.54 11.10 24.57
C VAL A 20 17.15 9.63 24.40
N ALA A 21 17.26 8.82 25.46
CA ALA A 21 16.90 7.41 25.41
C ALA A 21 15.41 7.22 25.08
N THR A 22 14.54 7.98 25.76
CA THR A 22 13.10 7.93 25.52
C THR A 22 12.77 8.41 24.11
N GLY A 23 13.32 9.56 23.69
CA GLY A 23 13.10 10.09 22.35
C GLY A 23 13.53 9.13 21.24
N ALA A 24 14.69 8.48 21.40
CA ALA A 24 15.17 7.48 20.45
C ALA A 24 14.25 6.25 20.39
N MET A 25 13.78 5.77 21.55
CA MET A 25 12.88 4.62 21.64
C MET A 25 11.51 4.94 21.01
N THR A 26 10.92 6.08 21.38
CA THR A 26 9.63 6.52 20.85
C THR A 26 9.69 6.72 19.34
N ARG A 27 10.77 7.31 18.82
CA ARG A 27 10.94 7.47 17.38
C ARG A 27 10.92 6.14 16.64
N ARG A 28 11.69 5.15 17.12
CA ARG A 28 11.72 3.81 16.51
C ARG A 28 10.37 3.12 16.55
N MET A 29 9.67 3.21 17.68
CA MET A 29 8.33 2.65 17.83
C MET A 29 7.33 3.31 16.87
N LEU A 30 7.39 4.63 16.72
CA LEU A 30 6.49 5.38 15.84
C LEU A 30 6.75 5.07 14.36
N GLU A 31 8.02 5.04 13.95
CA GLU A 31 8.40 4.65 12.58
C GLU A 31 7.95 3.22 12.26
N HIS A 32 8.14 2.27 13.19
CA HIS A 32 7.72 0.89 13.01
C HIS A 32 6.19 0.76 12.90
N ASN A 33 5.45 1.42 13.79
CA ASN A 33 3.99 1.40 13.76
C ASN A 33 3.44 2.02 12.47
N ALA A 34 4.00 3.15 12.02
CA ALA A 34 3.59 3.79 10.78
C ALA A 34 3.83 2.89 9.55
N GLN A 35 4.98 2.19 9.51
CA GLN A 35 5.26 1.20 8.46
C GLN A 35 4.26 0.05 8.49
N GLN A 36 3.98 -0.52 9.66
CA GLN A 36 3.03 -1.61 9.81
C GLN A 36 1.61 -1.22 9.41
N GLU A 37 1.15 -0.04 9.82
CA GLU A 37 -0.17 0.47 9.48
C GLU A 37 -0.32 0.66 7.96
N THR A 38 0.69 1.26 7.32
CA THR A 38 0.72 1.44 5.87
C THR A 38 0.69 0.10 5.12
N LEU A 39 1.49 -0.88 5.57
CA LEU A 39 1.50 -2.22 4.99
C LEU A 39 0.16 -2.96 5.17
N GLN A 40 -0.48 -2.79 6.33
CA GLN A 40 -1.78 -3.39 6.59
C GLN A 40 -2.87 -2.78 5.72
N GLN A 41 -2.85 -1.46 5.53
CA GLN A 41 -3.76 -0.75 4.61
C GLN A 41 -3.53 -1.20 3.16
N ALA A 42 -2.27 -1.29 2.71
CA ALA A 42 -1.93 -1.78 1.38
C ALA A 42 -2.40 -3.23 1.15
N ARG A 43 -2.22 -4.11 2.14
CA ARG A 43 -2.72 -5.50 2.08
C ARG A 43 -4.24 -5.55 1.95
N LEU A 44 -4.95 -4.76 2.75
CA LEU A 44 -6.42 -4.68 2.68
C LEU A 44 -6.89 -4.20 1.30
N LEU A 45 -6.20 -3.24 0.69
CA LEU A 45 -6.53 -2.79 -0.67
C LEU A 45 -6.29 -3.88 -1.72
N LEU A 46 -5.18 -4.62 -1.60
CA LEU A 46 -4.91 -5.76 -2.48
C LEU A 46 -5.97 -6.85 -2.32
N GLU A 47 -6.34 -7.21 -1.09
CA GLU A 47 -7.40 -8.19 -0.82
C GLU A 47 -8.74 -7.75 -1.42
N LYS A 48 -9.08 -6.46 -1.33
CA LYS A 48 -10.28 -5.91 -2.00
C LYS A 48 -10.19 -6.05 -3.51
N ALA A 49 -9.05 -5.73 -4.12
CA ALA A 49 -8.85 -5.91 -5.56
C ALA A 49 -9.05 -7.38 -5.96
N LEU A 50 -8.44 -8.32 -5.22
CA LEU A 50 -8.60 -9.76 -5.44
C LEU A 50 -10.04 -10.23 -5.26
N ALA A 51 -10.76 -9.71 -4.27
CA ALA A 51 -12.18 -10.01 -4.06
C ALA A 51 -13.04 -9.54 -5.25
N VAL A 52 -12.79 -8.32 -5.75
CA VAL A 52 -13.46 -7.81 -6.95
C VAL A 52 -13.14 -8.66 -8.18
N ARG A 53 -11.87 -9.07 -8.36
CA ARG A 53 -11.47 -9.97 -9.45
C ARG A 53 -12.21 -11.30 -9.37
N SER A 54 -12.22 -11.92 -8.19
CA SER A 54 -12.88 -13.20 -7.95
C SER A 54 -14.39 -13.11 -8.22
N TYR A 55 -15.04 -12.07 -7.69
CA TYR A 55 -16.47 -11.82 -7.93
C TYR A 55 -16.77 -11.61 -9.42
N THR A 56 -15.93 -10.82 -10.11
CA THR A 56 -16.08 -10.57 -11.53
C THR A 56 -15.95 -11.86 -12.33
N SER A 57 -14.93 -12.67 -12.05
CA SER A 57 -14.69 -13.91 -12.80
C SER A 57 -15.73 -15.00 -12.52
N THR A 58 -16.22 -15.11 -11.28
CA THR A 58 -17.08 -16.23 -10.86
C THR A 58 -18.57 -15.93 -10.98
N GLN A 59 -18.96 -14.66 -10.88
CA GLN A 59 -20.37 -14.26 -10.89
C GLN A 59 -20.73 -13.33 -12.05
N VAL A 60 -19.89 -12.36 -12.39
CA VAL A 60 -20.25 -11.35 -13.42
C VAL A 60 -19.99 -11.86 -14.83
N ALA A 61 -18.78 -12.36 -15.10
CA ALA A 61 -18.36 -12.79 -16.43
C ALA A 61 -19.27 -13.87 -17.03
N PRO A 62 -19.71 -14.92 -16.29
CA PRO A 62 -20.62 -15.93 -16.82
C PRO A 62 -21.95 -15.35 -17.30
N LEU A 63 -22.47 -14.31 -16.62
CA LEU A 63 -23.72 -13.66 -16.98
C LEU A 63 -23.61 -12.81 -18.27
N LEU A 64 -22.39 -12.46 -18.66
CA LEU A 64 -22.10 -11.64 -19.84
C LEU A 64 -21.63 -12.45 -21.06
N GLU A 65 -21.49 -13.77 -20.94
CA GLU A 65 -20.94 -14.63 -22.00
C GLU A 65 -21.68 -14.52 -23.33
N THR A 66 -23.01 -14.40 -23.29
CA THR A 66 -23.82 -14.32 -24.51
C THR A 66 -23.58 -13.00 -25.23
N GLN A 67 -23.57 -11.88 -24.50
CA GLN A 67 -23.34 -10.55 -25.06
C GLN A 67 -21.90 -10.41 -25.59
N MET A 68 -20.94 -11.04 -24.91
CA MET A 68 -19.54 -11.07 -25.32
C MET A 68 -19.30 -11.71 -26.70
N LYS A 69 -20.23 -12.55 -27.20
CA LYS A 69 -20.16 -13.10 -28.56
C LYS A 69 -20.38 -12.03 -29.65
N TYR A 70 -21.09 -10.96 -29.31
CA TYR A 70 -21.46 -9.91 -30.25
C TYR A 70 -20.64 -8.63 -30.06
N ALA A 71 -20.25 -8.32 -28.83
CA ALA A 71 -19.42 -7.16 -28.52
C ALA A 71 -18.58 -7.40 -27.26
N PHE A 72 -17.33 -6.97 -27.28
CA PHE A 72 -16.47 -7.05 -26.11
C PHE A 72 -16.99 -6.13 -24.98
N LEU A 73 -17.11 -6.68 -23.77
CA LEU A 73 -17.54 -5.97 -22.57
C LEU A 73 -16.40 -5.97 -21.55
N PRO A 74 -15.71 -4.83 -21.32
CA PRO A 74 -14.59 -4.76 -20.39
C PRO A 74 -14.93 -5.21 -18.95
N GLN A 75 -16.19 -5.07 -18.55
CA GLN A 75 -16.69 -5.41 -17.21
C GLN A 75 -16.62 -6.91 -16.90
N SER A 76 -16.50 -7.78 -17.91
CA SER A 76 -16.26 -9.21 -17.71
C SER A 76 -14.79 -9.52 -17.40
N VAL A 77 -13.86 -8.58 -17.65
CA VAL A 77 -12.44 -8.77 -17.40
C VAL A 77 -12.12 -8.46 -15.93
N PRO A 78 -11.67 -9.44 -15.13
CA PRO A 78 -11.45 -9.25 -13.70
C PRO A 78 -10.48 -8.10 -13.36
N ALA A 79 -9.36 -8.01 -14.08
CA ALA A 79 -8.35 -6.97 -13.88
C ALA A 79 -8.89 -5.56 -14.19
N PHE A 80 -9.74 -5.44 -15.21
CA PHE A 80 -10.40 -4.17 -15.55
C PHE A 80 -11.33 -3.75 -14.42
N SER A 81 -12.23 -4.64 -13.98
CA SER A 81 -13.20 -4.34 -12.92
C SER A 81 -12.52 -3.97 -11.60
N ALA A 82 -11.46 -4.68 -11.20
CA ALA A 82 -10.70 -4.33 -10.00
C ALA A 82 -10.03 -2.96 -10.12
N THR A 83 -9.39 -2.67 -11.25
CA THR A 83 -8.73 -1.38 -11.47
C THR A 83 -9.73 -0.22 -11.46
N GLU A 84 -10.90 -0.36 -12.11
CA GLU A 84 -11.92 0.69 -12.14
C GLU A 84 -12.60 0.91 -10.79
N VAL A 85 -12.83 -0.16 -10.01
CA VAL A 85 -13.38 -0.04 -8.65
C VAL A 85 -12.38 0.67 -7.74
N LEU A 86 -11.09 0.27 -7.79
CA LEU A 86 -10.07 0.91 -6.96
C LEU A 86 -9.75 2.33 -7.44
N ALA A 87 -9.83 2.63 -8.74
CA ALA A 87 -9.71 3.99 -9.25
C ALA A 87 -10.84 4.90 -8.72
N LYS A 88 -12.05 4.37 -8.52
CA LYS A 88 -13.12 5.13 -7.83
C LYS A 88 -12.79 5.35 -6.36
N LEU A 89 -12.22 4.36 -5.67
CA LEU A 89 -11.80 4.50 -4.28
C LEU A 89 -10.70 5.56 -4.11
N GLN A 90 -9.74 5.58 -5.03
CA GLN A 90 -8.63 6.53 -5.06
C GLN A 90 -9.08 8.00 -5.15
N LYS A 91 -10.25 8.29 -5.74
CA LYS A 91 -10.79 9.66 -5.76
C LYS A 91 -11.01 10.23 -4.35
N ASN A 92 -11.36 9.39 -3.39
CA ASN A 92 -11.56 9.77 -2.00
C ASN A 92 -10.31 9.52 -1.14
N HIS A 93 -9.36 8.73 -1.65
CA HIS A 93 -8.13 8.33 -0.96
C HIS A 93 -6.93 8.42 -1.91
N PRO A 94 -6.49 9.63 -2.29
CA PRO A 94 -5.44 9.86 -3.29
C PRO A 94 -4.07 9.31 -2.87
N GLU A 95 -3.86 9.07 -1.57
CA GLU A 95 -2.65 8.49 -1.00
C GLU A 95 -2.42 7.02 -1.39
N TYR A 96 -3.45 6.32 -1.88
CA TYR A 96 -3.31 4.95 -2.35
C TYR A 96 -3.48 4.85 -3.86
N ALA A 97 -2.71 3.94 -4.46
CA ALA A 97 -2.82 3.60 -5.87
C ALA A 97 -2.78 2.08 -6.03
N TYR A 98 -3.48 1.59 -7.05
CA TYR A 98 -3.44 0.19 -7.45
C TYR A 98 -3.27 0.09 -8.95
N LYS A 99 -2.38 -0.79 -9.38
CA LYS A 99 -2.04 -1.03 -10.79
C LYS A 99 -1.69 -2.49 -10.98
N GLU A 100 -2.22 -3.10 -12.02
CA GLU A 100 -1.88 -4.47 -12.45
C GLU A 100 -0.59 -4.46 -13.29
N ALA A 101 0.50 -3.93 -12.72
CA ALA A 101 1.75 -3.70 -13.43
C ALA A 101 2.31 -5.00 -14.03
N THR A 102 2.50 -5.03 -15.35
CA THR A 102 2.96 -6.20 -16.10
C THR A 102 3.98 -5.78 -17.16
N LEU A 103 4.96 -6.64 -17.48
CA LEU A 103 5.99 -6.36 -18.49
C LEU A 103 5.41 -6.23 -19.91
N ASN A 104 4.46 -7.10 -20.27
CA ASN A 104 3.79 -7.13 -21.57
C ASN A 104 2.26 -7.20 -21.42
N PRO A 105 1.59 -6.09 -21.05
CA PRO A 105 0.14 -6.08 -20.85
C PRO A 105 -0.61 -5.89 -22.16
N THR A 106 -1.87 -6.33 -22.20
CA THR A 106 -2.81 -6.01 -23.28
C THR A 106 -3.23 -4.53 -23.23
N ASN A 107 -3.32 -3.95 -22.04
CA ASN A 107 -3.65 -2.53 -21.85
C ASN A 107 -2.35 -1.73 -21.60
N PRO A 108 -2.03 -0.70 -22.41
CA PRO A 108 -0.85 0.13 -22.20
C PRO A 108 -0.76 0.80 -20.83
N ARG A 109 -1.91 1.08 -20.19
CA ARG A 109 -1.96 1.65 -18.83
C ARG A 109 -1.28 0.76 -17.79
N ASP A 110 -1.26 -0.54 -18.02
CA ASP A 110 -0.76 -1.54 -17.07
C ASP A 110 0.73 -1.86 -17.31
N ARG A 111 1.40 -1.16 -18.25
CA ARG A 111 2.80 -1.40 -18.54
C ARG A 111 3.65 -1.00 -17.35
N ALA A 112 4.46 -1.94 -16.88
CA ALA A 112 5.41 -1.69 -15.81
C ALA A 112 6.37 -0.56 -16.21
N VAL A 113 6.56 0.41 -15.31
CA VAL A 113 7.67 1.36 -15.42
C VAL A 113 8.97 0.70 -14.98
N GLU A 114 10.12 1.36 -15.18
CA GLU A 114 11.45 0.79 -14.96
C GLU A 114 11.59 0.10 -13.60
N TRP A 115 11.31 0.80 -12.49
CA TRP A 115 11.41 0.22 -11.16
C TRP A 115 10.37 -0.89 -10.88
N GLU A 116 9.17 -0.81 -11.48
CA GLU A 116 8.16 -1.88 -11.35
C GLU A 116 8.64 -3.14 -12.06
N ALA A 117 9.31 -2.98 -13.21
CA ALA A 117 9.89 -4.07 -13.97
C ALA A 117 11.01 -4.78 -13.20
N ASP A 118 11.84 -4.02 -12.48
CA ASP A 118 12.89 -4.58 -11.61
C ASP A 118 12.29 -5.48 -10.51
N VAL A 119 11.23 -5.02 -9.85
CA VAL A 119 10.51 -5.80 -8.83
C VAL A 119 9.88 -7.05 -9.44
N ILE A 120 9.22 -6.93 -10.60
CA ILE A 120 8.61 -8.07 -11.29
C ILE A 120 9.67 -9.11 -11.67
N ALA A 121 10.86 -8.67 -12.09
CA ALA A 121 11.96 -9.56 -12.46
C ALA A 121 12.48 -10.40 -11.29
N GLU A 122 12.36 -9.93 -10.04
CA GLU A 122 12.74 -10.68 -8.84
C GLU A 122 11.84 -11.89 -8.57
N PHE A 123 10.59 -11.86 -9.03
CA PHE A 123 9.61 -12.95 -8.85
C PHE A 123 9.59 -13.98 -9.98
N ARG A 124 10.46 -13.83 -10.99
CA ARG A 124 10.49 -14.68 -12.18
C ARG A 124 11.53 -15.79 -12.05
#